data_AF-A0A959QVZ9-F1
#
_entry.id   AF-A0A959QVZ9-F1
#
_cell.length_a   1.000
_cell.length_b   1.000
_cell.length_c   1.000
_cell.angle_alpha   90.00
_cell.angle_beta   90.00
_cell.angle_gamma   90.00
#
_symmetry.space_group_name_H-M   'P 1'
#
loop_
_entity.id
_entity.type
_entity.pdbx_description
1 polymer ?
#
loop_
_entity_poly.entity_id
_entity_poly.type
_entity_poly.pdbx_seq_one_letter_code
_entity_poly.pdbx_strand_id
1 'polypeptide(L)'
;FVEFQNHKRRIDWNFLYLRQERSRTDIVPHYNPAVSADSFGNEQLAKTVMNYFQISASYPFNKFESLKLHVAFRKDALNYKAQDTFSLSYPAVDNKQFWAVSRLEYVFDNTSNPTINIYEGFRYKFYGEYMYKMDSPTSGFFNLGTDFRYYKKLYKHITFAIRAAGAHSTGKQKVLYFLGGVDNEIGAKYNNNTPVRAGEQYGFQALSTNMRGYERNSYNGNTYAMINAEFRVPIITSLVKRPIQSPILRNLQMVPFCDIGSAWYGFWPTDPNVANDYYYPTGKRIGSSAAKVLLKIEDEKNLFAVGYGVGLRTMLFGYFVRGDVAWNIENHIAKPLLHFSIGTDF
;
A
#
# COMPACT_ATOMS: atom_id res chain seq x y z
N PHE A 1 3.04 20.47 2.87
CA PHE A 1 2.64 20.47 1.46
C PHE A 1 1.96 21.80 1.16
N VAL A 2 1.83 22.18 -0.11
CA VAL A 2 1.05 23.34 -0.55
C VAL A 2 0.05 22.83 -1.59
N GLU A 3 -1.21 23.15 -1.43
CA GLU A 3 -2.28 22.75 -2.35
C GLU A 3 -3.17 23.95 -2.65
N PHE A 4 -3.57 24.08 -3.91
CA PHE A 4 -4.55 25.05 -4.35
C PHE A 4 -5.57 24.36 -5.24
N GLN A 5 -6.85 24.64 -5.01
CA GLN A 5 -7.96 24.07 -5.76
C GLN A 5 -8.85 25.18 -6.32
N ASN A 6 -9.32 25.02 -7.54
CA ASN A 6 -10.22 25.93 -8.20
C ASN A 6 -11.42 25.19 -8.80
N HIS A 7 -12.60 25.49 -8.25
CA HIS A 7 -13.89 24.89 -8.63
C HIS A 7 -14.83 25.89 -9.31
N LYS A 8 -14.31 27.01 -9.83
CA LYS A 8 -15.14 28.10 -10.37
C LYS A 8 -15.81 27.78 -11.70
N ARG A 9 -15.28 26.82 -12.47
CA ARG A 9 -15.75 26.46 -13.81
C ARG A 9 -16.10 24.98 -13.82
N ARG A 10 -16.70 24.53 -14.93
CA ARG A 10 -17.07 23.11 -15.12
C ARG A 10 -15.87 22.16 -14.97
N ILE A 11 -14.67 22.57 -15.35
CA ILE A 11 -13.45 21.81 -15.10
C ILE A 11 -12.86 22.33 -13.79
N ASP A 12 -12.87 21.47 -12.78
CA ASP A 12 -12.16 21.70 -11.55
C ASP A 12 -10.68 21.39 -11.78
N TRP A 13 -9.80 22.26 -11.31
CA TRP A 13 -8.36 22.01 -11.42
C TRP A 13 -7.65 22.35 -10.12
N ASN A 14 -6.54 21.66 -9.88
CA ASN A 14 -5.72 21.88 -8.70
C ASN A 14 -4.24 21.72 -9.03
N PHE A 15 -3.40 22.29 -8.15
CA PHE A 15 -1.99 21.95 -8.09
C PHE A 15 -1.61 21.58 -6.66
N LEU A 16 -0.68 20.63 -6.56
CA LEU A 16 -0.15 20.12 -5.30
C LEU A 16 1.37 20.11 -5.38
N TYR A 17 2.01 20.69 -4.37
CA TYR A 17 3.43 20.51 -4.10
C TYR A 17 3.62 19.81 -2.75
N LEU A 18 4.24 18.64 -2.81
CA LEU A 18 4.59 17.84 -1.64
C LEU A 18 6.11 17.67 -1.60
N ARG A 19 6.70 18.07 -0.46
CA ARG A 19 8.07 17.73 -0.11
C ARG A 19 8.04 16.79 1.09
N GLN A 20 8.73 15.67 0.97
CA GLN A 20 8.88 14.70 2.05
C GLN A 20 10.36 14.36 2.23
N GLU A 21 10.77 14.22 3.48
CA GLU A 21 12.11 13.78 3.85
C GLU A 21 11.98 12.50 4.66
N ARG A 22 12.75 11.48 4.29
CA ARG A 22 12.87 10.23 5.05
C ARG A 22 14.34 9.97 5.35
N SER A 23 14.65 9.83 6.63
CA SER A 23 15.96 9.40 7.08
C SER A 23 15.98 7.87 7.17
N ARG A 24 17.11 7.26 6.80
CA ARG A 24 17.40 5.84 7.01
C ARG A 24 18.89 5.68 7.31
N THR A 25 19.24 4.61 8.01
CA THR A 25 20.65 4.24 8.22
C THR A 25 20.98 3.11 7.25
N ASP A 26 21.96 3.34 6.39
CA ASP A 26 22.45 2.35 5.44
C ASP A 26 23.84 1.90 5.88
N ILE A 27 24.12 0.59 5.82
CA ILE A 27 25.49 0.08 5.99
C ILE A 27 26.20 0.27 4.66
N VAL A 28 27.22 1.12 4.64
CA VAL A 28 28.01 1.41 3.43
C VAL A 28 29.34 0.64 3.54
N PRO A 29 29.59 -0.33 2.66
CA PRO A 29 30.85 -1.07 2.63
C PRO A 29 31.97 -0.19 2.08
N HIS A 30 33.12 -0.21 2.74
CA HIS A 30 34.36 0.38 2.24
C HIS A 30 35.09 -0.59 1.34
N TYR A 31 35.28 -0.22 0.09
CA TYR A 31 36.09 -0.99 -0.84
C TYR A 31 37.57 -0.73 -0.58
N ASN A 32 38.33 -1.79 -0.29
CA ASN A 32 39.79 -1.71 -0.21
C ASN A 32 40.41 -2.14 -1.55
N PRO A 33 40.95 -1.20 -2.36
CA PRO A 33 41.49 -1.51 -3.66
C PRO A 33 42.73 -2.42 -3.61
N ALA A 34 43.45 -2.47 -2.49
CA ALA A 34 44.65 -3.30 -2.35
C ALA A 34 44.33 -4.81 -2.28
N VAL A 35 43.14 -5.17 -1.80
CA VAL A 35 42.68 -6.57 -1.68
C VAL A 35 41.47 -6.86 -2.57
N SER A 36 41.03 -5.88 -3.36
CA SER A 36 39.85 -5.98 -4.23
C SER A 36 38.61 -6.52 -3.52
N ALA A 37 38.44 -6.14 -2.26
CA ALA A 37 37.39 -6.64 -1.38
C ALA A 37 36.88 -5.52 -0.47
N ASP A 38 35.64 -5.66 -0.04
CA ASP A 38 35.06 -4.78 0.99
C ASP A 38 35.76 -5.07 2.33
N SER A 39 36.36 -4.05 2.95
CA SER A 39 37.14 -4.19 4.18
C SER A 39 36.27 -4.15 5.43
N PHE A 40 35.36 -3.17 5.53
CA PHE A 40 34.41 -3.03 6.64
C PHE A 40 33.21 -2.16 6.21
N GLY A 41 32.06 -2.35 6.86
CA GLY A 41 30.88 -1.52 6.64
C GLY A 41 30.70 -0.52 7.78
N ASN A 42 30.47 0.75 7.45
CA ASN A 42 30.07 1.76 8.43
C ASN A 42 28.58 2.08 8.25
N GLU A 43 27.87 2.20 9.37
CA GLU A 43 26.53 2.76 9.36
C GLU A 43 26.60 4.25 8.99
N GLN A 44 25.85 4.63 7.97
CA GLN A 44 25.81 6.00 7.48
C GLN A 44 24.36 6.48 7.43
N LEU A 45 24.13 7.69 7.95
CA LEU A 45 22.82 8.32 7.86
C LEU A 45 22.58 8.83 6.44
N ALA A 46 21.60 8.26 5.77
CA ALA A 46 21.12 8.70 4.47
C ALA A 46 19.76 9.40 4.60
N LYS A 47 19.57 10.44 3.80
CA LYS A 47 18.30 11.17 3.70
C LYS A 47 17.78 11.14 2.28
N THR A 48 16.64 10.51 2.07
CA THR A 48 15.89 10.60 0.82
C THR A 48 14.96 11.80 0.87
N VAL A 49 15.18 12.76 -0.02
CA VAL A 49 14.33 13.94 -0.18
C VAL A 49 13.51 13.77 -1.46
N MET A 50 12.20 13.64 -1.31
CA MET A 50 11.23 13.60 -2.40
C MET A 50 10.61 14.99 -2.59
N ASN A 51 10.59 15.45 -3.84
CA ASN A 51 9.81 16.61 -4.27
C ASN A 51 8.82 16.15 -5.33
N TYR A 52 7.53 16.42 -5.11
CA TYR A 52 6.44 15.96 -5.95
C TYR A 52 5.55 17.15 -6.30
N PHE A 53 5.49 17.48 -7.59
CA PHE A 53 4.64 18.52 -8.13
C PHE A 53 3.58 17.88 -9.01
N GLN A 54 2.31 18.10 -8.72
CA GLN A 54 1.18 17.53 -9.45
C GLN A 54 0.21 18.62 -9.87
N ILE A 55 -0.28 18.52 -11.09
CA ILE A 55 -1.44 19.26 -11.60
C ILE A 55 -2.54 18.25 -11.84
N SER A 56 -3.76 18.58 -11.44
CA SER A 56 -4.92 17.74 -11.70
C SER A 56 -6.04 18.53 -12.37
N ALA A 57 -6.79 17.88 -13.24
CA ALA A 57 -8.03 18.38 -13.82
C ALA A 57 -9.13 17.33 -13.65
N SER A 58 -10.33 17.76 -13.28
CA SER A 58 -11.50 16.89 -13.07
C SER A 58 -12.65 17.42 -13.91
N TYR A 59 -13.21 16.56 -14.75
CA TYR A 59 -14.37 16.83 -15.57
C TYR A 59 -15.57 16.02 -15.05
N PRO A 60 -16.57 16.66 -14.42
CA PRO A 60 -17.80 15.99 -14.02
C PRO A 60 -18.72 15.81 -15.23
N PHE A 61 -19.07 14.56 -15.54
CA PHE A 61 -20.09 14.24 -16.54
C PHE A 61 -21.49 14.50 -15.99
N ASN A 62 -21.71 14.10 -14.74
CA ASN A 62 -22.94 14.33 -13.98
C ASN A 62 -22.63 14.44 -12.47
N LYS A 63 -23.65 14.34 -11.62
CA LYS A 63 -23.50 14.47 -10.16
C LYS A 63 -22.74 13.31 -9.50
N PHE A 64 -22.63 12.18 -10.18
CA PHE A 64 -22.05 10.94 -9.65
C PHE A 64 -20.78 10.52 -10.42
N GLU A 65 -20.62 10.96 -11.67
CA GLU A 65 -19.55 10.52 -12.58
C GLU A 65 -18.57 11.64 -12.92
N SER A 66 -17.28 11.33 -12.82
CA SER A 66 -16.21 12.24 -13.21
C SER A 66 -15.03 11.51 -13.85
N LEU A 67 -14.38 12.19 -14.80
CA LEU A 67 -13.08 11.81 -15.33
C LEU A 67 -12.01 12.74 -14.76
N LYS A 68 -10.94 12.19 -14.21
CA LYS A 68 -9.86 12.95 -13.58
C LYS A 68 -8.54 12.61 -14.26
N LEU A 69 -7.79 13.64 -14.61
CA LEU A 69 -6.44 13.54 -15.13
C LEU A 69 -5.49 14.16 -14.11
N HIS A 70 -4.45 13.42 -13.74
CA HIS A 70 -3.34 13.88 -12.92
C HIS A 70 -2.05 13.76 -13.73
N VAL A 71 -1.24 14.81 -13.69
CA VAL A 71 0.12 14.79 -14.24
C VAL A 71 1.04 15.32 -13.16
N ALA A 72 2.08 14.55 -12.85
CA ALA A 72 3.03 14.88 -11.81
C ALA A 72 4.48 14.67 -12.24
N PHE A 73 5.34 15.51 -11.68
CA PHE A 73 6.78 15.41 -11.76
C PHE A 73 7.31 15.12 -10.36
N ARG A 74 8.08 14.04 -10.24
CA ARG A 74 8.68 13.60 -8.99
C ARG A 74 10.19 13.57 -9.12
N LYS A 75 10.87 14.14 -8.14
CA LYS A 75 12.32 14.07 -7.98
C LYS A 75 12.64 13.43 -6.63
N ASP A 76 13.34 12.32 -6.68
CA ASP A 76 13.91 11.66 -5.50
C ASP A 76 15.40 11.91 -5.46
N ALA A 77 15.93 12.39 -4.33
CA ALA A 77 17.35 12.60 -4.14
C ALA A 77 17.82 11.92 -2.85
N LEU A 78 18.72 10.95 -2.96
CA LEU A 78 19.38 10.30 -1.82
C LEU A 78 20.63 11.09 -1.43
N ASN A 79 20.67 11.63 -0.22
CA ASN A 79 21.80 12.41 0.28
C ASN A 79 22.38 11.74 1.51
N TYR A 80 23.62 11.27 1.43
CA TYR A 80 24.37 10.81 2.60
C TYR A 80 24.80 12.02 3.44
N LYS A 81 24.69 11.91 4.77
CA LYS A 81 25.12 12.95 5.69
C LYS A 81 26.58 12.78 6.03
N ALA A 82 27.31 13.90 5.99
CA ALA A 82 28.67 13.94 6.49
C ALA A 82 28.67 13.83 8.03
N GLN A 83 28.94 12.65 8.56
CA GLN A 83 28.99 12.35 9.99
C GLN A 83 30.41 12.03 10.48
N ASP A 84 31.27 11.53 9.60
CA ASP A 84 32.66 11.15 9.89
C ASP A 84 33.56 11.39 8.65
N THR A 85 34.89 11.24 8.80
CA THR A 85 35.84 11.43 7.68
C THR A 85 35.61 10.46 6.52
N PHE A 86 35.08 9.26 6.81
CA PHE A 86 34.76 8.25 5.81
C PHE A 86 33.51 8.62 4.99
N SER A 87 32.54 9.28 5.62
CA SER A 87 31.30 9.74 4.99
C SER A 87 31.52 10.81 3.92
N LEU A 88 32.65 11.55 4.01
CA LEU A 88 33.06 12.54 3.01
C LEU A 88 33.66 11.92 1.75
N SER A 89 34.23 10.71 1.83
CA SER A 89 34.91 10.07 0.71
C SER A 89 33.97 9.30 -0.22
N TYR A 90 32.68 9.15 0.13
CA TYR A 90 31.70 8.49 -0.72
C TYR A 90 31.23 9.42 -1.85
N PRO A 91 31.60 9.17 -3.12
CA PRO A 91 30.91 9.79 -4.23
C PRO A 91 29.49 9.21 -4.26
N ALA A 92 28.49 10.05 -4.00
CA ALA A 92 27.09 9.74 -4.21
C ALA A 92 26.86 9.50 -5.72
N VAL A 93 27.11 8.28 -6.21
CA VAL A 93 26.92 7.90 -7.62
C VAL A 93 25.46 8.13 -7.99
N ASP A 94 25.23 9.17 -8.79
CA ASP A 94 23.96 9.67 -9.33
C ASP A 94 22.69 9.30 -8.52
N ASN A 95 22.61 9.88 -7.33
CA ASN A 95 21.56 9.63 -6.35
C ASN A 95 20.21 10.33 -6.65
N LYS A 96 20.03 10.85 -7.87
CA LYS A 96 18.83 11.62 -8.26
C LYS A 96 18.03 10.83 -9.28
N GLN A 97 16.75 10.63 -8.99
CA GLN A 97 15.81 10.01 -9.93
C GLN A 97 14.72 11.01 -10.28
N PHE A 98 14.38 11.09 -11.55
CA PHE A 98 13.35 11.98 -12.06
C PHE A 98 12.26 11.15 -12.71
N TRP A 99 11.02 11.39 -12.31
CA TRP A 99 9.87 10.64 -12.77
C TRP A 99 8.79 11.59 -13.27
N ALA A 100 8.23 11.27 -14.44
CA ALA A 100 6.95 11.78 -14.88
C ALA A 100 5.89 10.71 -14.59
N VAL A 101 4.82 11.10 -13.91
CA VAL A 101 3.70 10.24 -13.55
C VAL A 101 2.43 10.83 -14.12
N SER A 102 1.71 10.09 -14.94
CA SER A 102 0.37 10.45 -15.37
C SER A 102 -0.64 9.43 -14.86
N ARG A 103 -1.82 9.90 -14.49
CA ARG A 103 -2.93 9.06 -14.03
C ARG A 103 -4.24 9.55 -14.61
N LEU A 104 -4.98 8.65 -15.25
CA LEU A 104 -6.35 8.87 -15.67
C LEU A 104 -7.26 8.05 -14.75
N GLU A 105 -8.25 8.68 -14.13
CA GLU A 105 -9.22 8.01 -13.26
C GLU A 105 -10.65 8.26 -13.75
N TYR A 106 -11.44 7.21 -13.89
CA TYR A 106 -12.90 7.29 -14.01
C TYR A 106 -13.52 6.95 -12.67
N VAL A 107 -14.34 7.85 -12.12
CA VAL A 107 -14.96 7.70 -10.80
C VAL A 107 -16.47 7.80 -10.93
N PHE A 108 -17.17 6.83 -10.35
CA PHE A 108 -18.59 6.89 -10.06
C PHE A 108 -18.79 6.81 -8.55
N ASP A 109 -19.55 7.72 -7.97
CA ASP A 109 -19.88 7.72 -6.55
C ASP A 109 -21.33 8.19 -6.34
N ASN A 110 -22.21 7.27 -5.94
CA ASN A 110 -23.57 7.60 -5.50
C ASN A 110 -23.78 7.35 -4.00
N THR A 111 -22.69 7.27 -3.23
CA THR A 111 -22.77 6.96 -1.80
C THR A 111 -23.28 8.14 -0.99
N SER A 112 -24.09 7.83 0.02
CA SER A 112 -24.51 8.75 1.06
C SER A 112 -23.90 8.32 2.40
N ASN A 113 -23.70 9.26 3.31
CA ASN A 113 -23.08 9.02 4.62
C ASN A 113 -24.02 9.46 5.74
N PRO A 114 -25.00 8.62 6.15
CA PRO A 114 -25.95 8.96 7.21
C PRO A 114 -25.30 9.15 8.59
N THR A 115 -24.19 8.48 8.88
CA THR A 115 -23.49 8.53 10.17
C THR A 115 -22.03 8.16 9.96
N ILE A 116 -21.13 8.70 10.76
CA ILE A 116 -19.68 8.42 10.69
C ILE A 116 -19.42 6.91 10.50
N ASN A 117 -18.68 6.57 9.45
CA ASN A 117 -18.30 5.21 9.07
C ASN A 117 -19.45 4.28 8.61
N ILE A 118 -20.65 4.82 8.40
CA ILE A 118 -21.83 4.12 7.89
C ILE A 118 -22.23 4.79 6.58
N TYR A 119 -22.04 4.07 5.47
CA TYR A 119 -22.35 4.52 4.13
C TYR A 119 -23.53 3.73 3.56
N GLU A 120 -24.20 4.30 2.56
CA GLU A 120 -25.24 3.62 1.78
C GLU A 120 -25.07 3.95 0.30
N GLY A 121 -25.09 2.94 -0.57
CA GLY A 121 -24.92 3.10 -2.02
C GLY A 121 -23.71 2.35 -2.57
N PHE A 122 -23.24 2.79 -3.72
CA PHE A 122 -22.20 2.17 -4.52
C PHE A 122 -21.23 3.21 -5.05
N ARG A 123 -19.94 2.88 -5.02
CA ARG A 123 -18.90 3.68 -5.66
C ARG A 123 -17.87 2.78 -6.28
N TYR A 124 -17.33 3.22 -7.39
CA TYR A 124 -16.25 2.51 -8.05
C TYR A 124 -15.32 3.48 -8.75
N LYS A 125 -14.08 3.02 -8.91
CA LYS A 125 -13.04 3.73 -9.63
C LYS A 125 -12.28 2.76 -10.52
N PHE A 126 -12.02 3.19 -11.75
CA PHE A 126 -11.00 2.61 -12.61
C PHE A 126 -9.91 3.64 -12.80
N TYR A 127 -8.65 3.21 -12.75
CA TYR A 127 -7.54 4.09 -13.03
C TYR A 127 -6.47 3.41 -13.86
N GLY A 128 -5.86 4.20 -14.74
CA GLY A 128 -4.66 3.84 -15.47
C GLY A 128 -3.57 4.86 -15.20
N GLU A 129 -2.38 4.36 -14.90
CA GLU A 129 -1.19 5.14 -14.61
C GLU A 129 -0.09 4.79 -15.61
N TYR A 130 0.65 5.81 -16.03
CA TYR A 130 1.90 5.64 -16.75
C TYR A 130 2.99 6.38 -16.01
N MET A 131 4.04 5.66 -15.64
CA MET A 131 5.20 6.19 -14.95
C MET A 131 6.42 6.05 -15.84
N TYR A 132 7.14 7.15 -16.02
CA TYR A 132 8.30 7.22 -16.89
C TYR A 132 9.49 7.81 -16.15
N LYS A 133 10.58 7.05 -16.07
CA LYS A 133 11.84 7.51 -15.49
C LYS A 133 12.60 8.35 -16.51
N MET A 134 12.71 9.65 -16.25
CA MET A 134 13.27 10.65 -17.18
C MET A 134 14.79 10.58 -17.27
N ASP A 135 15.47 10.21 -16.18
CA ASP A 135 16.95 10.04 -16.13
C ASP A 135 17.42 8.72 -16.75
N SER A 136 16.51 7.76 -16.94
CA SER A 136 16.77 6.50 -17.61
C SER A 136 15.65 6.23 -18.62
N PRO A 137 15.74 6.83 -19.84
CA PRO A 137 14.63 6.92 -20.79
C PRO A 137 14.13 5.58 -21.33
N THR A 138 14.75 4.47 -20.92
CA THR A 138 14.31 3.13 -21.23
C THR A 138 13.36 2.54 -20.19
N SER A 139 13.11 3.19 -19.04
CA SER A 139 12.47 2.55 -17.86
C SER A 139 11.04 3.06 -17.58
N GLY A 140 10.16 3.00 -18.59
CA GLY A 140 8.73 3.31 -18.43
C GLY A 140 7.88 2.06 -18.09
N PHE A 141 6.76 2.27 -17.41
CA PHE A 141 5.81 1.20 -17.09
C PHE A 141 4.39 1.71 -16.84
N PHE A 142 3.44 0.79 -16.94
CA PHE A 142 2.02 1.03 -16.76
C PHE A 142 1.53 0.37 -15.46
N ASN A 143 0.49 0.96 -14.89
CA ASN A 143 -0.26 0.36 -13.81
C ASN A 143 -1.76 0.58 -14.03
N LEU A 144 -2.55 -0.48 -14.00
CA LEU A 144 -3.99 -0.45 -14.15
C LEU A 144 -4.62 -0.96 -12.86
N GLY A 145 -5.64 -0.27 -12.36
CA GLY A 145 -6.31 -0.73 -11.15
C GLY A 145 -7.75 -0.30 -11.02
N THR A 146 -8.41 -0.94 -10.07
CA THR A 146 -9.82 -0.76 -9.79
C THR A 146 -10.12 -0.89 -8.29
N ASP A 147 -11.13 -0.17 -7.83
CA ASP A 147 -11.68 -0.26 -6.48
C ASP A 147 -13.20 -0.12 -6.58
N PHE A 148 -13.93 -1.12 -6.11
CA PHE A 148 -15.39 -1.17 -6.04
C PHE A 148 -15.80 -1.26 -4.58
N ARG A 149 -16.81 -0.48 -4.17
CA ARG A 149 -17.36 -0.52 -2.82
C ARG A 149 -18.87 -0.45 -2.88
N TYR A 150 -19.53 -1.37 -2.21
CA TYR A 150 -20.98 -1.44 -2.09
C TYR A 150 -21.40 -1.50 -0.63
N TYR A 151 -22.39 -0.69 -0.27
CA TYR A 151 -22.91 -0.56 1.07
C TYR A 151 -24.43 -0.71 1.05
N LYS A 152 -24.93 -1.71 1.77
CA LYS A 152 -26.35 -1.98 1.91
C LYS A 152 -26.77 -1.87 3.37
N LYS A 153 -27.67 -0.93 3.63
CA LYS A 153 -28.37 -0.83 4.90
C LYS A 153 -29.28 -2.05 5.06
N LEU A 154 -29.13 -2.78 6.15
CA LEU A 154 -29.93 -3.98 6.43
C LEU A 154 -31.04 -3.69 7.43
N TYR A 155 -30.70 -3.05 8.55
CA TYR A 155 -31.68 -2.71 9.58
C TYR A 155 -31.22 -1.50 10.39
N LYS A 156 -32.05 -0.45 10.49
CA LYS A 156 -31.68 0.82 11.13
C LYS A 156 -30.30 1.29 10.64
N HIS A 157 -29.29 1.33 11.50
CA HIS A 157 -27.92 1.75 11.14
C HIS A 157 -26.97 0.57 10.87
N ILE A 158 -27.47 -0.67 10.92
CA ILE A 158 -26.70 -1.87 10.60
C ILE A 158 -26.50 -1.93 9.09
N THR A 159 -25.24 -2.06 8.69
CA THR A 159 -24.84 -1.95 7.29
C THR A 159 -23.92 -3.09 6.92
N PHE A 160 -24.23 -3.75 5.80
CA PHE A 160 -23.30 -4.65 5.14
C PHE A 160 -22.47 -3.86 4.14
N ALA A 161 -21.15 -3.99 4.23
CA ALA A 161 -20.20 -3.30 3.37
C ALA A 161 -19.29 -4.32 2.70
N ILE A 162 -19.11 -4.20 1.39
CA ILE A 162 -18.16 -5.02 0.64
C ILE A 162 -17.26 -4.11 -0.20
N ARG A 163 -15.96 -4.44 -0.23
CA ARG A 163 -14.96 -3.78 -1.07
C ARG A 163 -14.28 -4.85 -1.92
N ALA A 164 -14.08 -4.58 -3.20
CA ALA A 164 -13.22 -5.36 -4.08
C ALA A 164 -12.20 -4.41 -4.72
N ALA A 165 -10.91 -4.73 -4.60
CA ALA A 165 -9.85 -3.90 -5.14
C ALA A 165 -8.79 -4.76 -5.82
N GLY A 166 -8.14 -4.23 -6.84
CA GLY A 166 -7.03 -4.92 -7.49
C GLY A 166 -6.28 -4.00 -8.44
N ALA A 167 -5.03 -4.36 -8.72
CA ALA A 167 -4.22 -3.67 -9.70
C ALA A 167 -3.20 -4.61 -10.34
N HIS A 168 -2.76 -4.26 -11.53
CA HIS A 168 -1.76 -4.95 -12.32
C HIS A 168 -0.77 -3.95 -12.91
N SER A 169 0.53 -4.16 -12.65
CA SER A 169 1.60 -3.35 -13.20
C SER A 169 2.46 -4.13 -14.19
N THR A 170 2.76 -3.51 -15.34
CA THR A 170 3.53 -4.13 -16.42
C THR A 170 4.45 -3.11 -17.10
N GLY A 171 5.56 -3.58 -17.67
CA GLY A 171 6.59 -2.75 -18.27
C GLY A 171 7.99 -3.21 -17.86
N LYS A 172 8.99 -2.39 -18.16
CA LYS A 172 10.39 -2.68 -17.83
C LYS A 172 10.71 -2.51 -16.35
N GLN A 173 9.96 -1.63 -15.69
CA GLN A 173 9.85 -1.58 -14.24
C GLN A 173 8.41 -1.86 -13.85
N LYS A 174 8.14 -2.13 -12.57
CA LYS A 174 6.80 -2.44 -12.08
C LYS A 174 6.52 -1.75 -10.74
N VAL A 175 5.25 -1.64 -10.38
CA VAL A 175 4.84 -1.41 -8.99
C VAL A 175 4.88 -2.75 -8.26
N LEU A 176 5.58 -2.81 -7.14
CA LEU A 176 5.52 -3.95 -6.23
C LEU A 176 4.43 -3.73 -5.18
N TYR A 177 3.44 -4.61 -5.17
CA TYR A 177 2.36 -4.63 -4.21
C TYR A 177 2.72 -5.51 -3.02
N PHE A 178 2.62 -4.95 -1.82
CA PHE A 178 2.74 -5.67 -0.56
C PHE A 178 1.37 -5.85 0.05
N LEU A 179 0.83 -7.07 0.02
CA LEU A 179 -0.46 -7.39 0.59
C LEU A 179 -0.31 -7.78 2.06
N GLY A 180 -1.22 -7.30 2.91
CA GLY A 180 -1.27 -7.62 4.33
C GLY A 180 -1.36 -6.39 5.22
N GLY A 181 -1.84 -6.60 6.44
CA GLY A 181 -2.02 -5.57 7.45
C GLY A 181 -3.21 -4.65 7.16
N VAL A 182 -3.21 -3.51 7.85
CA VAL A 182 -4.30 -2.54 7.81
C VAL A 182 -3.76 -1.14 7.50
N ASP A 183 -4.57 -0.33 6.80
CA ASP A 183 -4.25 1.07 6.53
C ASP A 183 -4.17 1.89 7.82
N ASN A 184 -3.20 2.80 7.87
CA ASN A 184 -2.93 3.65 9.05
C ASN A 184 -2.81 2.86 10.37
N GLU A 185 -2.25 1.65 10.30
CA GLU A 185 -1.98 0.81 11.44
C GLU A 185 -0.80 1.32 12.28
N ILE A 186 -1.02 1.38 13.60
CA ILE A 186 -0.02 1.75 14.60
C ILE A 186 0.73 0.48 14.98
N GLY A 187 2.06 0.50 14.86
CA GLY A 187 2.90 -0.65 15.19
C GLY A 187 2.74 -1.82 14.22
N ALA A 188 2.47 -1.53 12.94
CA ALA A 188 2.30 -2.55 11.91
C ALA A 188 3.51 -3.49 11.81
N LYS A 189 3.23 -4.80 11.83
CA LYS A 189 4.25 -5.84 11.66
C LYS A 189 4.50 -6.12 10.19
N TYR A 190 5.74 -6.49 9.87
CA TYR A 190 6.19 -6.80 8.52
C TYR A 190 6.81 -8.19 8.49
N ASN A 191 6.33 -9.02 7.56
CA ASN A 191 6.83 -10.37 7.36
C ASN A 191 8.11 -10.32 6.49
N ASN A 192 9.25 -10.59 7.11
CA ASN A 192 10.55 -10.65 6.43
C ASN A 192 10.83 -12.02 5.78
N ASN A 193 10.00 -13.03 6.03
CA ASN A 193 10.18 -14.38 5.51
C ASN A 193 9.66 -14.54 4.08
N THR A 194 8.91 -13.56 3.57
CA THR A 194 8.44 -13.55 2.18
C THR A 194 9.39 -12.69 1.33
N PRO A 195 10.32 -13.29 0.58
CA PRO A 195 11.24 -12.53 -0.25
C PRO A 195 10.49 -11.86 -1.41
N VAL A 196 11.10 -10.81 -1.95
CA VAL A 196 10.68 -10.24 -3.23
C VAL A 196 11.36 -11.02 -4.35
N ARG A 197 10.62 -11.39 -5.39
CA ARG A 197 11.17 -12.19 -6.51
C ARG A 197 12.35 -11.49 -7.17
N ALA A 198 13.47 -12.20 -7.26
CA ALA A 198 14.71 -11.71 -7.87
C ALA A 198 14.59 -11.58 -9.40
N GLY A 199 15.42 -10.72 -10.00
CA GLY A 199 15.47 -10.51 -11.46
C GLY A 199 14.43 -9.52 -12.00
N GLU A 200 13.44 -9.16 -11.20
CA GLU A 200 12.44 -8.14 -11.52
C GLU A 200 12.90 -6.74 -11.08
N GLN A 201 12.57 -5.72 -11.88
CA GLN A 201 12.88 -4.33 -11.55
C GLN A 201 11.60 -3.62 -11.10
N TYR A 202 11.64 -2.97 -9.92
CA TYR A 202 10.52 -2.20 -9.39
C TYR A 202 10.86 -0.72 -9.33
N GLY A 203 9.97 0.11 -9.87
CA GLY A 203 10.09 1.57 -9.80
C GLY A 203 9.47 2.12 -8.52
N PHE A 204 8.36 1.51 -8.07
CA PHE A 204 7.60 1.94 -6.90
C PHE A 204 7.11 0.74 -6.11
N GLN A 205 6.73 1.01 -4.86
CA GLN A 205 6.15 0.05 -3.95
C GLN A 205 4.83 0.62 -3.42
N ALA A 206 3.82 -0.22 -3.29
CA ALA A 206 2.51 0.14 -2.77
C ALA A 206 2.06 -0.91 -1.74
N LEU A 207 1.50 -0.44 -0.63
CA LEU A 207 0.83 -1.31 0.32
C LEU A 207 -0.58 -1.60 -0.21
N SER A 208 -0.98 -2.87 -0.15
CA SER A 208 -2.31 -3.35 -0.55
C SER A 208 -3.07 -3.78 0.70
N THR A 209 -3.99 -2.92 1.12
CA THR A 209 -4.74 -2.98 2.37
C THR A 209 -6.24 -2.84 2.11
N ASN A 210 -7.11 -3.39 2.96
CA ASN A 210 -6.84 -4.15 4.19
C ASN A 210 -6.85 -5.66 3.95
N MET A 211 -5.94 -6.37 4.63
CA MET A 211 -5.95 -7.83 4.75
C MET A 211 -5.65 -8.18 6.21
N ARG A 212 -6.69 -8.13 7.05
CA ARG A 212 -6.57 -8.41 8.49
C ARG A 212 -6.25 -9.88 8.72
N GLY A 213 -5.50 -10.16 9.78
CA GLY A 213 -4.99 -11.49 10.09
C GLY A 213 -3.66 -11.81 9.42
N TYR A 214 -3.18 -10.95 8.50
CA TYR A 214 -1.89 -11.10 7.84
C TYR A 214 -0.98 -9.91 8.18
N GLU A 215 0.31 -10.18 8.38
CA GLU A 215 1.32 -9.12 8.49
C GLU A 215 1.56 -8.48 7.12
N ARG A 216 2.10 -7.25 7.08
CA ARG A 216 2.47 -6.62 5.81
C ARG A 216 3.50 -7.48 5.08
N ASN A 217 3.42 -7.55 3.75
CA ASN A 217 4.27 -8.41 2.92
C ASN A 217 4.09 -9.91 3.22
N SER A 218 2.89 -10.35 3.62
CA SER A 218 2.59 -11.80 3.64
C SER A 218 2.50 -12.36 2.22
N TYR A 219 1.97 -11.55 1.28
CA TYR A 219 2.01 -11.80 -0.15
C TYR A 219 2.57 -10.59 -0.86
N ASN A 220 3.30 -10.81 -1.95
CA ASN A 220 3.81 -9.72 -2.78
C ASN A 220 3.83 -10.10 -4.26
N GLY A 221 3.79 -9.08 -5.11
CA GLY A 221 3.72 -9.27 -6.55
C GLY A 221 3.56 -7.97 -7.33
N ASN A 222 3.62 -8.02 -8.66
CA ASN A 222 3.26 -6.89 -9.51
C ASN A 222 1.75 -6.82 -9.81
N THR A 223 0.99 -7.77 -9.28
CA THR A 223 -0.47 -7.85 -9.36
C THR A 223 -1.03 -8.17 -7.98
N TYR A 224 -2.16 -7.58 -7.63
CA TYR A 224 -2.93 -7.99 -6.46
C TYR A 224 -4.42 -7.92 -6.72
N ALA A 225 -5.18 -8.72 -5.97
CA ALA A 225 -6.62 -8.61 -5.87
C ALA A 225 -7.06 -8.95 -4.45
N MET A 226 -8.11 -8.28 -3.98
CA MET A 226 -8.65 -8.47 -2.64
C MET A 226 -10.15 -8.13 -2.58
N ILE A 227 -10.84 -8.79 -1.66
CA ILE A 227 -12.24 -8.60 -1.32
C ILE A 227 -12.34 -8.52 0.21
N ASN A 228 -12.98 -7.47 0.73
CA ASN A 228 -13.31 -7.33 2.14
C ASN A 228 -14.83 -7.32 2.30
N ALA A 229 -15.34 -8.11 3.24
CA ALA A 229 -16.73 -8.05 3.68
C ALA A 229 -16.77 -7.65 5.16
N GLU A 230 -17.60 -6.66 5.49
CA GLU A 230 -17.80 -6.15 6.83
C GLU A 230 -19.28 -6.04 7.16
N PHE A 231 -19.64 -6.52 8.34
CA PHE A 231 -20.96 -6.32 8.92
C PHE A 231 -20.89 -5.27 10.02
N ARG A 232 -21.28 -4.03 9.74
CA ARG A 232 -21.12 -2.90 10.67
C ARG A 232 -22.36 -2.77 11.54
N VAL A 233 -22.21 -2.97 12.85
CA VAL A 233 -23.29 -2.91 13.85
C VAL A 233 -23.03 -1.75 14.82
N PRO A 234 -23.67 -0.59 14.63
CA PRO A 234 -23.68 0.46 15.63
C PRO A 234 -24.43 0.01 16.89
N ILE A 235 -23.71 -0.22 18.00
CA ILE A 235 -24.26 -0.96 19.15
C ILE A 235 -25.35 -0.13 19.85
N ILE A 236 -24.98 1.06 20.33
CA ILE A 236 -25.87 1.86 21.19
C ILE A 236 -26.99 2.52 20.37
N THR A 237 -26.68 3.02 19.17
CA THR A 237 -27.67 3.69 18.29
C THR A 237 -28.67 2.73 17.65
N SER A 238 -28.39 1.42 17.64
CA SER A 238 -29.38 0.41 17.22
C SER A 238 -30.36 0.04 18.32
N LEU A 239 -29.94 0.12 19.59
CA LEU A 239 -30.73 -0.21 20.77
C LEU A 239 -31.54 0.99 21.30
N VAL A 240 -30.96 2.19 21.29
CA VAL A 240 -31.52 3.38 21.95
C VAL A 240 -31.98 4.42 20.91
N LYS A 241 -33.21 4.94 21.07
CA LYS A 241 -33.83 5.92 20.15
C LYS A 241 -33.61 7.40 20.56
N ARG A 242 -32.86 7.68 21.62
CA ARG A 242 -32.60 9.04 22.14
C ARG A 242 -31.21 9.54 21.72
N PRO A 243 -31.01 10.87 21.56
CA PRO A 243 -29.71 11.42 21.22
C PRO A 243 -28.66 11.10 22.30
N ILE A 244 -27.49 10.61 21.86
CA ILE A 244 -26.36 10.28 22.74
C ILE A 244 -25.33 11.40 22.63
N GLN A 245 -25.04 12.05 23.76
CA GLN A 245 -24.08 13.15 23.85
C GLN A 245 -22.63 12.66 23.72
N SER A 246 -22.31 11.50 24.32
CA SER A 246 -20.97 10.92 24.27
C SER A 246 -20.61 10.47 22.84
N PRO A 247 -19.55 11.04 22.23
CA PRO A 247 -19.12 10.64 20.90
C PRO A 247 -18.60 9.20 20.84
N ILE A 248 -18.06 8.68 21.95
CA ILE A 248 -17.58 7.31 22.07
C ILE A 248 -18.76 6.34 21.93
N LEU A 249 -19.80 6.51 22.76
CA LEU A 249 -20.96 5.62 22.78
C LEU A 249 -21.80 5.74 21.50
N ARG A 250 -21.93 6.96 20.95
CA ARG A 250 -22.67 7.20 19.72
C ARG A 250 -22.05 6.49 18.52
N ASN A 251 -20.73 6.44 18.45
CA ASN A 251 -19.99 5.86 17.32
C ASN A 251 -19.46 4.45 17.59
N LEU A 252 -19.81 3.84 18.73
CA LEU A 252 -19.38 2.49 19.07
C LEU A 252 -20.00 1.48 18.10
N GLN A 253 -19.16 0.82 17.32
CA GLN A 253 -19.53 -0.15 16.30
C GLN A 253 -18.80 -1.46 16.54
N MET A 254 -19.54 -2.56 16.48
CA MET A 254 -18.98 -3.91 16.36
C MET A 254 -18.97 -4.30 14.88
N VAL A 255 -17.87 -4.88 14.42
CA VAL A 255 -17.68 -5.22 13.01
C VAL A 255 -17.09 -6.62 12.85
N PRO A 256 -17.91 -7.66 12.72
CA PRO A 256 -17.46 -8.92 12.14
C PRO A 256 -17.01 -8.72 10.69
N PHE A 257 -15.91 -9.35 10.30
CA PHE A 257 -15.36 -9.20 8.95
C PHE A 257 -14.74 -10.49 8.41
N CYS A 258 -14.64 -10.55 7.08
CA CYS A 258 -13.88 -11.54 6.34
C CYS A 258 -13.17 -10.85 5.18
N ASP A 259 -11.87 -11.10 5.07
CA ASP A 259 -10.96 -10.56 4.07
C ASP A 259 -10.39 -11.72 3.25
N ILE A 260 -10.40 -11.59 1.93
CA ILE A 260 -9.84 -12.57 1.01
C ILE A 260 -8.95 -11.81 0.03
N GLY A 261 -7.74 -12.28 -0.23
CA GLY A 261 -6.87 -11.60 -1.18
C GLY A 261 -5.63 -12.39 -1.57
N SER A 262 -4.97 -11.94 -2.62
CA SER A 262 -3.69 -12.50 -3.06
C SER A 262 -2.88 -11.44 -3.80
N ALA A 263 -1.55 -11.60 -3.78
CA ALA A 263 -0.63 -10.84 -4.61
C ALA A 263 0.34 -11.82 -5.27
N TRP A 264 0.61 -11.61 -6.56
CA TRP A 264 1.33 -12.55 -7.40
C TRP A 264 2.08 -11.86 -8.53
N TYR A 265 2.96 -12.63 -9.17
CA TYR A 265 3.73 -12.20 -10.32
C TYR A 265 3.06 -12.54 -11.65
N GLY A 266 2.99 -11.59 -12.57
CA GLY A 266 2.34 -11.78 -13.87
C GLY A 266 0.82 -11.53 -13.81
N PHE A 267 0.10 -11.93 -14.86
CA PHE A 267 -1.30 -11.54 -15.03
C PHE A 267 -2.26 -12.43 -14.23
N TRP A 268 -2.05 -13.74 -14.20
CA TRP A 268 -2.95 -14.71 -13.55
C TRP A 268 -2.38 -15.27 -12.24
N PRO A 269 -3.23 -15.45 -11.21
CA PRO A 269 -2.83 -16.08 -9.96
C PRO A 269 -2.78 -17.60 -10.17
N THR A 270 -1.60 -18.12 -10.48
CA THR A 270 -1.30 -19.56 -10.49
C THR A 270 -0.32 -19.86 -9.35
N ASP A 271 -0.26 -21.09 -8.87
CA ASP A 271 0.68 -21.50 -7.80
C ASP A 271 2.13 -21.01 -8.03
N PRO A 272 2.76 -21.19 -9.22
CA PRO A 272 4.12 -20.68 -9.45
C PRO A 272 4.23 -19.15 -9.50
N ASN A 273 3.12 -18.43 -9.66
CA ASN A 273 3.10 -16.96 -9.67
C ASN A 273 2.92 -16.38 -8.27
N VAL A 274 2.27 -17.11 -7.36
CA VAL A 274 2.09 -16.72 -5.96
C VAL A 274 3.31 -17.11 -5.12
N ALA A 275 3.94 -18.25 -5.43
CA ALA A 275 5.09 -18.75 -4.67
C ALA A 275 6.30 -17.78 -4.71
N ASN A 276 6.85 -17.52 -3.53
CA ASN A 276 8.06 -16.74 -3.33
C ASN A 276 9.21 -17.60 -2.81
N ASP A 277 9.63 -18.57 -3.63
CA ASP A 277 10.72 -19.48 -3.30
C ASP A 277 11.99 -18.73 -2.88
N TYR A 278 12.56 -19.16 -1.75
CA TYR A 278 13.78 -18.59 -1.21
C TYR A 278 14.99 -19.43 -1.63
N TYR A 279 16.04 -18.77 -2.13
CA TYR A 279 17.27 -19.44 -2.57
C TYR A 279 18.46 -19.04 -1.70
N TYR A 280 19.19 -20.03 -1.19
CA TYR A 280 20.44 -19.85 -0.46
C TYR A 280 21.67 -20.31 -1.27
N PRO A 281 22.82 -19.61 -1.17
CA PRO A 281 23.04 -18.37 -0.41
C PRO A 281 22.47 -17.12 -1.11
N THR A 282 21.88 -16.22 -0.33
CA THR A 282 21.26 -14.98 -0.80
C THR A 282 22.31 -14.02 -1.39
N GLY A 283 22.07 -13.48 -2.59
CA GLY A 283 22.86 -12.36 -3.14
C GLY A 283 23.97 -12.68 -4.16
N LYS A 284 24.05 -13.89 -4.73
CA LYS A 284 25.01 -14.17 -5.81
C LYS A 284 24.38 -14.20 -7.20
N ARG A 285 24.97 -13.43 -8.11
CA ARG A 285 24.69 -13.46 -9.56
C ARG A 285 24.93 -14.87 -10.10
N ILE A 286 24.07 -15.32 -11.02
CA ILE A 286 24.30 -16.49 -11.87
C ILE A 286 25.70 -16.34 -12.51
N GLY A 287 26.63 -17.25 -12.22
CA GLY A 287 28.02 -17.22 -12.69
C GLY A 287 29.12 -17.06 -11.62
N SER A 288 28.79 -16.92 -10.34
CA SER A 288 29.77 -17.01 -9.25
C SER A 288 30.13 -18.48 -8.98
N SER A 289 31.32 -18.92 -9.38
CA SER A 289 31.84 -20.30 -9.27
C SER A 289 32.08 -20.83 -7.84
N ALA A 290 31.38 -20.30 -6.82
CA ALA A 290 31.62 -20.62 -5.41
C ALA A 290 30.44 -21.24 -4.65
N ALA A 291 29.31 -21.53 -5.30
CA ALA A 291 28.23 -22.30 -4.68
C ALA A 291 27.96 -23.56 -5.52
N LYS A 292 28.43 -24.72 -5.04
CA LYS A 292 28.13 -26.03 -5.66
C LYS A 292 26.74 -26.55 -5.29
N VAL A 293 26.06 -25.90 -4.34
CA VAL A 293 24.73 -26.29 -3.83
C VAL A 293 23.86 -25.04 -3.75
N LEU A 294 22.73 -25.06 -4.44
CA LEU A 294 21.65 -24.07 -4.33
C LEU A 294 20.53 -24.71 -3.50
N LEU A 295 20.27 -24.20 -2.30
CA LEU A 295 19.14 -24.67 -1.51
C LEU A 295 17.92 -23.83 -1.89
N LYS A 296 16.90 -24.49 -2.43
CA LYS A 296 15.57 -23.93 -2.66
C LYS A 296 14.69 -24.27 -1.46
N ILE A 297 14.14 -23.26 -0.81
CA ILE A 297 13.07 -23.41 0.17
C ILE A 297 11.79 -23.00 -0.54
N GLU A 298 10.88 -23.95 -0.71
CA GLU A 298 9.61 -23.72 -1.38
C GLU A 298 8.68 -22.93 -0.45
N ASP A 299 8.07 -21.87 -0.98
CA ASP A 299 7.05 -21.10 -0.26
C ASP A 299 5.69 -21.73 -0.53
N GLU A 300 5.29 -22.69 0.32
CA GLU A 300 4.00 -23.39 0.24
C GLU A 300 2.83 -22.48 0.67
N LYS A 301 2.60 -21.40 -0.08
CA LYS A 301 1.46 -20.51 0.14
C LYS A 301 0.22 -21.00 -0.59
N ASN A 302 -0.91 -20.80 0.06
CA ASN A 302 -2.20 -20.92 -0.58
C ASN A 302 -2.32 -19.87 -1.69
N LEU A 303 -3.11 -20.17 -2.72
CA LEU A 303 -3.36 -19.22 -3.79
C LEU A 303 -4.02 -17.92 -3.29
N PHE A 304 -4.86 -18.04 -2.26
CA PHE A 304 -5.55 -16.93 -1.61
C PHE A 304 -5.33 -16.95 -0.10
N ALA A 305 -4.97 -15.79 0.43
CA ALA A 305 -5.05 -15.47 1.84
C ALA A 305 -6.50 -15.25 2.25
N VAL A 306 -6.90 -15.83 3.38
CA VAL A 306 -8.23 -15.61 4.00
C VAL A 306 -8.05 -15.24 5.45
N GLY A 307 -8.46 -14.02 5.80
CA GLY A 307 -8.48 -13.48 7.14
C GLY A 307 -9.91 -13.27 7.62
N TYR A 308 -10.18 -13.52 8.90
CA TYR A 308 -11.51 -13.30 9.48
C TYR A 308 -11.41 -12.89 10.93
N GLY A 309 -12.41 -12.20 11.45
CA GLY A 309 -12.35 -11.72 12.81
C GLY A 309 -13.46 -10.76 13.20
N VAL A 310 -13.23 -10.07 14.32
CA VAL A 310 -14.17 -9.11 14.89
C VAL A 310 -13.42 -7.85 15.29
N GLY A 311 -14.00 -6.72 14.93
CA GLY A 311 -13.50 -5.39 15.23
C GLY A 311 -14.40 -4.58 16.14
N LEU A 312 -13.80 -3.68 16.89
CA LEU A 312 -14.48 -2.60 17.59
C LEU A 312 -13.99 -1.25 17.06
N ARG A 313 -14.93 -0.35 16.78
CA ARG A 313 -14.64 0.98 16.25
C ARG A 313 -15.37 2.02 17.06
N THR A 314 -14.73 3.16 17.29
CA THR A 314 -15.35 4.29 17.99
C THR A 314 -14.56 5.57 17.75
N MET A 315 -15.07 6.70 18.23
CA MET A 315 -14.38 7.98 18.17
C MET A 315 -13.72 8.30 19.53
N LEU A 316 -12.39 8.39 19.54
CA LEU A 316 -11.57 8.74 20.71
C LEU A 316 -10.80 10.02 20.41
N PHE A 317 -10.93 11.04 21.26
CA PHE A 317 -10.23 12.33 21.12
C PHE A 317 -10.39 13.02 19.74
N GLY A 318 -11.54 12.80 19.08
CA GLY A 318 -11.80 13.32 17.73
C GLY A 318 -11.27 12.45 16.58
N TYR A 319 -10.53 11.38 16.88
CA TYR A 319 -10.04 10.41 15.91
C TYR A 319 -10.94 9.18 15.88
N PHE A 320 -11.24 8.68 14.69
CA PHE A 320 -11.94 7.40 14.54
C PHE A 320 -10.92 6.26 14.64
N VAL A 321 -11.02 5.48 15.71
CA VAL A 321 -10.08 4.40 16.04
C VAL A 321 -10.73 3.05 15.76
N ARG A 322 -9.94 2.12 15.23
CA ARG A 322 -10.33 0.73 14.94
C ARG A 322 -9.39 -0.21 15.69
N GLY A 323 -9.95 -1.14 16.44
CA GLY A 323 -9.24 -2.26 17.05
C GLY A 323 -9.83 -3.57 16.55
N ASP A 324 -9.06 -4.32 15.77
CA ASP A 324 -9.51 -5.55 15.12
C ASP A 324 -8.71 -6.75 15.65
N VAL A 325 -9.41 -7.84 15.99
CA VAL A 325 -8.82 -9.14 16.34
C VAL A 325 -9.09 -10.07 15.16
N ALA A 326 -8.04 -10.60 14.56
CA ALA A 326 -8.12 -11.36 13.31
C ALA A 326 -7.35 -12.67 13.38
N TRP A 327 -7.91 -13.70 12.75
CA TRP A 327 -7.27 -14.99 12.47
C TRP A 327 -7.09 -15.13 10.96
N ASN A 328 -6.22 -16.07 10.56
CA ASN A 328 -6.03 -16.41 9.16
C ASN A 328 -6.03 -17.94 8.99
N ILE A 329 -6.14 -18.41 7.74
CA ILE A 329 -6.19 -19.85 7.42
C ILE A 329 -4.82 -20.52 7.27
N GLU A 330 -3.75 -19.74 7.11
CA GLU A 330 -2.38 -20.24 6.87
C GLU A 330 -1.61 -20.51 8.16
N ASN A 331 -1.97 -19.84 9.25
CA ASN A 331 -1.29 -19.98 10.52
C ASN A 331 -1.87 -21.22 11.20
N HIS A 332 -1.14 -22.34 11.13
CA HIS A 332 -1.48 -23.61 11.81
C HIS A 332 -1.56 -23.48 13.34
N ILE A 333 -1.22 -22.32 13.90
CA ILE A 333 -1.33 -21.97 15.31
C ILE A 333 -2.45 -20.94 15.48
N ALA A 334 -3.39 -21.21 16.38
CA ALA A 334 -4.60 -20.43 16.66
C ALA A 334 -4.40 -19.02 17.25
N LYS A 335 -3.21 -18.40 17.12
CA LYS A 335 -2.91 -17.09 17.71
C LYS A 335 -3.49 -15.97 16.84
N PRO A 336 -4.41 -15.14 17.37
CA PRO A 336 -4.91 -13.99 16.63
C PRO A 336 -3.85 -12.91 16.47
N LEU A 337 -3.94 -12.16 15.38
CA LEU A 337 -3.26 -10.88 15.19
C LEU A 337 -4.18 -9.75 15.66
N LEU A 338 -3.58 -8.78 16.37
CA LEU A 338 -4.25 -7.57 16.80
C LEU A 338 -3.83 -6.43 15.88
N HIS A 339 -4.81 -5.73 15.32
CA HIS A 339 -4.61 -4.55 14.50
C HIS A 339 -5.20 -3.33 15.20
N PHE A 340 -4.40 -2.27 15.34
CA PHE A 340 -4.85 -0.98 15.86
C PHE A 340 -4.60 0.08 14.80
N SER A 341 -5.63 0.79 14.35
CA SER A 341 -5.49 1.78 13.29
C SER A 341 -6.38 3.00 13.49
N ILE A 342 -6.02 4.08 12.81
CA ILE A 342 -6.76 5.35 12.83
C ILE A 342 -7.29 5.64 11.43
N GLY A 343 -8.58 5.88 11.33
CA GLY A 343 -9.23 6.19 10.06
C GLY A 343 -10.61 5.55 9.95
N THR A 344 -11.37 6.03 8.99
CA THR A 344 -12.70 5.50 8.66
C THR A 344 -12.63 4.60 7.43
N ASP A 345 -13.67 3.78 7.26
CA ASP A 345 -13.85 2.82 6.17
C ASP A 345 -12.79 1.70 6.16
N PHE A 346 -12.64 0.98 5.05
CA PHE A 346 -11.61 -0.07 4.86
C PHE A 346 -10.21 0.53 4.64
#